data_AF-A0AAV0HBK7-F1
#
_entry.id   AF-A0AAV0HBK7-F1
#
_cell.length_a   1.000
_cell.length_b   1.000
_cell.length_c   1.000
_cell.angle_alpha   90.00
_cell.angle_beta   90.00
_cell.angle_gamma   90.00
#
_symmetry.space_group_name_H-M   'P 1'
#
loop_
_entity.id
_entity.type
_entity.pdbx_description
1 polymer ?
#
loop_
_entity_poly.entity_id
_entity_poly.type
_entity_poly.pdbx_seq_one_letter_code
_entity_poly.pdbx_strand_id
1 'polypeptide(L)'
;MRSYFWLDLKQLNDIYRFKTEEYSHTAVNKFNVMPDSLPDWVFDFMPCRGGYFVGNVSPAKMDFRWFCLGNCIAILSSLATPEQAAAIMDLIEARWDELVGEMPLKICYPAMEGIEWRIVTGCDPKNTRWSYHNGGSWPGQLSFLV
;
A
#
# COMPACT_ATOMS: atom_id res chain seq x y z
N MET A 1 1.03 -13.04 5.55
CA MET A 1 1.61 -11.69 5.65
C MET A 1 2.82 -11.54 4.73
N ARG A 2 3.99 -12.10 5.07
CA ARG A 2 5.25 -11.89 4.32
C ARG A 2 5.22 -12.20 2.82
N SER A 3 4.39 -13.13 2.36
CA SER A 3 4.22 -13.45 0.94
C SER A 3 3.12 -12.62 0.28
N TYR A 4 1.89 -12.75 0.76
CA TYR A 4 0.70 -12.21 0.07
C TYR A 4 0.48 -10.70 0.24
N PHE A 5 0.95 -10.12 1.34
CA PHE A 5 0.80 -8.68 1.59
C PHE A 5 2.01 -7.89 1.12
N TRP A 6 3.16 -8.54 0.89
CA TRP A 6 4.37 -7.86 0.48
C TRP A 6 4.28 -7.45 -0.99
N LEU A 7 4.63 -6.20 -1.27
CA LEU A 7 4.67 -5.64 -2.60
C LEU A 7 5.99 -4.89 -2.81
N ASP A 8 6.76 -5.37 -3.77
CA ASP A 8 7.91 -4.68 -4.36
C ASP A 8 7.73 -4.67 -5.89
N LEU A 9 8.66 -4.06 -6.63
CA LEU A 9 8.57 -3.99 -8.09
C LEU A 9 8.48 -5.38 -8.76
N LYS A 10 9.14 -6.40 -8.19
CA LYS A 10 9.08 -7.75 -8.74
C LYS A 10 7.68 -8.33 -8.55
N GLN A 11 7.13 -8.27 -7.33
CA GLN A 11 5.78 -8.75 -7.04
C GLN A 11 4.72 -7.98 -7.83
N LEU A 12 4.88 -6.66 -8.00
CA LEU A 12 3.97 -5.85 -8.81
C LEU A 12 3.97 -6.33 -10.27
N ASN A 13 5.13 -6.58 -10.85
CA ASN A 13 5.26 -7.14 -12.20
C ASN A 13 4.66 -8.54 -12.32
N ASP A 14 4.79 -9.37 -11.28
CA ASP A 14 4.19 -10.70 -11.25
C ASP A 14 2.65 -10.61 -11.21
N ILE A 15 2.08 -9.73 -10.37
CA ILE A 15 0.63 -9.49 -10.26
C ILE A 15 0.06 -8.94 -11.58
N TYR A 16 0.76 -8.00 -12.22
CA TYR A 16 0.38 -7.45 -13.52
C TYR A 16 0.27 -8.53 -14.61
N ARG A 17 0.96 -9.66 -14.45
CA ARG A 17 0.99 -10.78 -15.41
C ARG A 17 0.15 -11.96 -14.95
N PHE A 18 -0.65 -11.81 -13.90
CA PHE A 18 -1.50 -12.89 -13.42
C PHE A 18 -2.49 -13.36 -14.48
N LYS A 19 -2.74 -14.66 -14.47
CA LYS A 19 -3.92 -15.24 -15.11
C LYS A 19 -5.07 -15.21 -14.12
N THR A 20 -6.28 -15.05 -14.64
CA THR A 20 -7.52 -15.04 -13.86
C THR A 20 -8.21 -16.40 -13.92
N GLU A 21 -9.17 -16.62 -13.04
CA GLU A 21 -10.00 -17.85 -13.00
C GLU A 21 -9.20 -19.14 -12.79
N GLU A 22 -8.09 -19.06 -12.03
CA GLU A 22 -7.29 -20.22 -11.67
C GLU A 22 -7.99 -21.04 -10.57
N TYR A 23 -8.50 -22.22 -10.92
CA TYR A 23 -9.14 -23.14 -9.97
C TYR A 23 -8.25 -24.35 -9.67
N SER A 24 -7.28 -24.17 -8.76
CA SER A 24 -6.36 -25.23 -8.33
C SER A 24 -5.67 -24.89 -7.00
N HIS A 25 -5.29 -25.90 -6.22
CA HIS A 25 -4.42 -25.72 -5.05
C HIS A 25 -3.01 -25.19 -5.41
N THR A 26 -2.61 -25.36 -6.67
CA THR A 26 -1.32 -24.89 -7.22
C THR A 26 -1.42 -23.55 -7.94
N ALA A 27 -2.58 -22.87 -7.85
CA ALA A 27 -2.78 -21.55 -8.43
C ALA A 27 -1.76 -20.52 -7.91
N VAL A 28 -1.27 -19.68 -8.81
CA VAL A 28 -0.39 -18.54 -8.52
C VAL A 28 -1.25 -17.37 -8.04
N ASN A 29 -2.33 -17.07 -8.76
CA ASN A 29 -3.26 -16.01 -8.41
C ASN A 29 -4.31 -16.49 -7.38
N LYS A 30 -3.86 -16.76 -6.16
CA LYS A 30 -4.69 -17.38 -5.11
C LYS A 30 -5.93 -16.58 -4.70
N PHE A 31 -5.93 -15.27 -4.94
CA PHE A 31 -7.04 -14.39 -4.59
C PHE A 31 -7.86 -13.97 -5.80
N ASN A 32 -7.57 -14.48 -7.00
CA ASN A 32 -8.20 -14.07 -8.26
C ASN A 32 -8.18 -12.54 -8.45
N VAL A 33 -7.04 -11.91 -8.15
CA VAL A 33 -6.84 -10.47 -8.39
C VAL A 33 -6.85 -10.23 -9.90
N MET A 34 -7.66 -9.27 -10.35
CA MET A 34 -7.72 -8.88 -11.76
C MET A 34 -6.56 -7.92 -12.07
N PRO A 35 -5.65 -8.24 -13.02
CA PRO A 35 -4.55 -7.33 -13.36
C PRO A 35 -5.04 -5.94 -13.81
N ASP A 36 -6.15 -5.90 -14.53
CA ASP A 36 -6.76 -4.66 -15.03
C ASP A 36 -7.35 -3.77 -13.91
N SER A 37 -7.45 -4.29 -12.68
CA SER A 37 -7.88 -3.49 -11.52
C SER A 37 -6.72 -2.84 -10.75
N LEU A 38 -5.47 -3.05 -11.19
CA LEU A 38 -4.31 -2.36 -10.64
C LEU A 38 -4.46 -0.84 -10.89
N PRO A 39 -4.40 0.00 -9.85
CA PRO A 39 -4.48 1.45 -10.04
C PRO A 39 -3.25 1.99 -10.75
N ASP A 40 -3.42 2.85 -11.76
CA ASP A 40 -2.32 3.41 -12.55
C ASP A 40 -1.20 4.05 -11.69
N TRP A 41 -1.59 4.72 -10.61
CA TRP A 41 -0.64 5.39 -9.71
C TRP A 41 0.40 4.44 -9.09
N VAL A 42 0.09 3.14 -8.97
CA VAL A 42 0.98 2.18 -8.30
C VAL A 42 2.25 1.94 -9.13
N PHE A 43 2.15 2.00 -10.46
CA PHE A 43 3.28 1.78 -11.36
C PHE A 43 4.28 2.93 -11.29
N ASP A 44 3.79 4.17 -11.19
CA ASP A 44 4.63 5.35 -11.02
C ASP A 44 5.17 5.46 -9.59
N PHE A 45 4.35 5.08 -8.60
CA PHE A 45 4.72 5.14 -7.19
C PHE A 45 5.78 4.08 -6.81
N MET A 46 5.75 2.88 -7.39
CA MET A 46 6.68 1.82 -7.01
C MET A 46 8.12 2.13 -7.46
N PRO A 47 9.09 2.32 -6.55
CA PRO A 47 10.49 2.57 -6.93
C PRO A 47 11.18 1.28 -7.41
N CYS A 48 12.36 1.44 -8.05
CA CYS A 48 13.21 0.30 -8.43
C CYS A 48 13.79 -0.45 -7.22
N ARG A 49 13.96 0.26 -6.09
CA ARG A 49 14.42 -0.30 -4.81
C ARG A 49 13.45 0.13 -3.72
N GLY A 50 12.96 -0.85 -2.97
CA GLY A 50 12.00 -0.65 -1.89
C GLY A 50 10.74 -1.49 -2.08
N GLY A 51 9.88 -1.46 -1.07
CA GLY A 51 8.63 -2.20 -1.04
C GLY A 51 7.88 -1.99 0.27
N TYR A 52 6.64 -2.44 0.33
CA TYR A 52 5.80 -2.28 1.51
C TYR A 52 4.75 -3.39 1.63
N PHE A 53 4.09 -3.44 2.77
CA PHE A 53 2.89 -4.24 2.96
C PHE A 53 1.66 -3.46 2.47
N VAL A 54 0.92 -4.03 1.51
CA VAL A 54 -0.33 -3.46 1.01
C VAL A 54 -1.38 -3.33 2.10
N GLY A 55 -2.32 -2.39 1.93
CA GLY A 55 -3.36 -2.11 2.91
C GLY A 55 -4.31 -3.27 3.15
N ASN A 56 -4.65 -4.05 2.11
CA ASN A 56 -5.56 -5.18 2.25
C ASN A 56 -5.39 -6.23 1.15
N VAL A 57 -5.70 -7.48 1.47
CA VAL A 57 -5.80 -8.61 0.53
C VAL A 57 -7.06 -9.40 0.87
N SER A 58 -7.97 -9.54 -0.08
CA SER A 58 -9.22 -10.27 0.07
C SER A 58 -9.61 -10.98 -1.23
N PRO A 59 -10.63 -11.85 -1.23
CA PRO A 59 -11.10 -12.50 -2.45
C PRO A 59 -11.46 -11.47 -3.53
N ALA A 60 -10.84 -11.60 -4.70
CA ALA A 60 -10.96 -10.74 -5.88
C ALA A 60 -10.58 -9.26 -5.67
N LYS A 61 -9.95 -8.89 -4.56
CA LYS A 61 -9.60 -7.49 -4.28
C LYS A 61 -8.30 -7.35 -3.49
N MET A 62 -7.47 -6.41 -3.92
CA MET A 62 -6.26 -5.99 -3.21
C MET A 62 -6.27 -4.47 -3.11
N ASP A 63 -6.08 -3.94 -1.90
CA ASP A 63 -5.97 -2.50 -1.67
C ASP A 63 -4.49 -2.13 -1.64
N PHE A 64 -4.01 -1.58 -2.75
CA PHE A 64 -2.61 -1.24 -2.94
C PHE A 64 -2.16 -0.04 -2.13
N ARG A 65 -3.05 0.71 -1.46
CA ARG A 65 -2.62 1.89 -0.70
C ARG A 65 -1.59 1.54 0.36
N TRP A 66 -0.60 2.41 0.51
CA TRP A 66 0.38 2.34 1.59
C TRP A 66 -0.26 2.87 2.88
N PHE A 67 -0.01 2.20 4.00
CA PHE A 67 -0.45 2.64 5.32
C PHE A 67 0.74 2.70 6.27
N CYS A 68 0.99 3.88 6.85
CA CYS A 68 2.17 4.13 7.68
C CYS A 68 2.21 3.19 8.89
N LEU A 69 1.17 3.22 9.72
CA LEU A 69 1.13 2.48 10.99
C LEU A 69 1.31 0.97 10.78
N GLY A 70 0.68 0.41 9.75
CA GLY A 70 0.80 -1.03 9.44
C GLY A 70 2.24 -1.44 9.10
N ASN A 71 2.92 -0.63 8.28
CA ASN A 71 4.31 -0.88 7.90
C ASN A 71 5.27 -0.68 9.07
N CYS A 72 5.10 0.37 9.88
CA CYS A 72 5.92 0.59 11.07
C CYS A 72 5.76 -0.54 12.09
N ILE A 73 4.52 -0.94 12.41
CA ILE A 73 4.28 -2.06 13.34
C ILE A 73 4.83 -3.36 12.77
N ALA A 74 4.78 -3.59 11.45
CA ALA A 74 5.37 -4.77 10.85
C ALA A 74 6.89 -4.85 11.09
N ILE A 75 7.59 -3.72 11.05
CA ILE A 75 9.02 -3.64 11.41
C ILE A 75 9.21 -3.91 12.90
N LEU A 76 8.54 -3.14 13.76
CA LEU A 76 8.71 -3.18 15.22
C LEU A 76 8.37 -4.55 15.83
N SER A 77 7.38 -5.25 15.27
CA SER A 77 6.96 -6.58 15.71
C SER A 77 7.80 -7.72 15.12
N SER A 78 8.83 -7.43 14.32
CA SER A 78 9.60 -8.42 13.56
C SER A 78 8.75 -9.28 12.60
N LEU A 79 7.57 -8.78 12.21
CA LEU A 79 6.76 -9.38 11.17
C LEU A 79 7.44 -9.22 9.80
N ALA A 80 8.03 -8.05 9.54
CA ALA A 80 8.89 -7.84 8.38
C ALA A 80 10.20 -8.63 8.56
N THR A 81 10.68 -9.25 7.50
CA THR A 81 12.08 -9.73 7.46
C THR A 81 13.05 -8.54 7.48
N PRO A 82 14.32 -8.72 7.84
CA PRO A 82 15.32 -7.64 7.77
C PRO A 82 15.38 -6.98 6.40
N GLU A 83 15.26 -7.76 5.32
CA GLU A 83 15.26 -7.27 3.94
C GLU A 83 14.00 -6.46 3.64
N GLN A 84 12.83 -6.90 4.12
CA GLN A 84 11.57 -6.16 3.96
C GLN A 84 11.57 -4.87 4.78
N ALA A 85 12.13 -4.89 5.99
CA ALA A 85 12.27 -3.69 6.82
C ALA A 85 13.17 -2.65 6.13
N ALA A 86 14.33 -3.07 5.62
CA ALA A 86 15.21 -2.21 4.83
C ALA A 86 14.51 -1.68 3.57
N ALA A 87 13.77 -2.52 2.85
CA ALA A 87 13.02 -2.12 1.67
C ALA A 87 11.87 -1.13 1.97
N ILE A 88 11.24 -1.20 3.14
CA ILE A 88 10.27 -0.18 3.60
C ILE A 88 10.98 1.16 3.81
N MET A 89 12.19 1.16 4.38
CA MET A 89 12.98 2.39 4.56
C MET A 89 13.45 2.96 3.20
N ASP A 90 13.97 2.11 2.30
CA ASP A 90 14.34 2.50 0.93
C ASP A 90 13.15 3.15 0.19
N LEU A 91 11.93 2.63 0.38
CA LEU A 91 10.70 3.21 -0.20
C LEU A 91 10.39 4.59 0.38
N ILE A 92 10.45 4.75 1.71
CA ILE A 92 10.15 6.03 2.38
C ILE A 92 11.15 7.10 1.93
N GLU A 93 12.43 6.75 1.79
CA GLU A 93 13.45 7.65 1.26
C GLU A 93 13.19 8.02 -0.21
N ALA A 94 12.85 7.03 -1.05
CA ALA A 94 12.62 7.26 -2.49
C ALA A 94 11.32 8.02 -2.80
N ARG A 95 10.33 7.97 -1.90
CA ARG A 95 9.00 8.61 -2.03
C ARG A 95 8.73 9.58 -0.86
N TRP A 96 9.78 10.29 -0.45
CA TRP A 96 9.73 11.17 0.72
C TRP A 96 8.68 12.27 0.57
N ASP A 97 8.62 12.91 -0.60
CA ASP A 97 7.69 14.00 -0.86
C ASP A 97 6.23 13.51 -0.82
N GLU A 98 5.96 12.30 -1.32
CA GLU A 98 4.64 11.70 -1.33
C GLU A 98 4.21 11.18 0.05
N LEU A 99 5.11 10.58 0.83
CA LEU A 99 4.77 9.90 2.09
C LEU A 99 4.94 10.78 3.34
N VAL A 100 5.84 11.75 3.27
CA VAL A 100 6.18 12.68 4.36
C VAL A 100 5.83 14.11 3.95
N GLY A 101 6.38 14.58 2.82
CA GLY A 101 6.27 15.98 2.41
C GLY A 101 6.80 16.95 3.48
N GLU A 102 6.15 18.09 3.64
CA GLU A 102 6.54 19.10 4.64
C GLU A 102 6.04 18.78 6.07
N MET A 103 5.17 17.78 6.23
CA MET A 103 4.58 17.42 7.53
C MET A 103 4.53 15.89 7.72
N PRO A 104 5.42 15.32 8.56
CA PRO A 104 5.40 13.89 8.85
C PRO A 104 4.15 13.50 9.66
N LEU A 105 3.51 12.35 9.45
CA LEU A 105 3.58 11.41 8.32
C LEU A 105 2.18 11.26 7.73
N LYS A 106 2.08 10.97 6.43
CA LYS A 106 0.77 10.59 5.88
C LYS A 106 0.26 9.32 6.53
N ILE A 107 -1.01 9.30 6.92
CA ILE A 107 -1.65 8.09 7.44
C ILE A 107 -1.75 6.98 6.39
N CYS A 108 -2.03 7.36 5.14
CA CYS A 108 -2.06 6.48 3.99
C CYS A 108 -1.73 7.24 2.70
N TYR A 109 -1.39 6.51 1.64
CA TYR A 109 -1.15 7.08 0.32
C TYR A 109 -1.64 6.14 -0.80
N PRO A 110 -2.23 6.66 -1.88
CA PRO A 110 -2.75 8.03 -2.04
C PRO A 110 -4.12 8.24 -1.35
N ALA A 111 -4.63 9.48 -1.40
CA ALA A 111 -6.01 9.79 -1.05
C ALA A 111 -6.97 9.31 -2.15
N MET A 112 -8.14 8.84 -1.74
CA MET A 112 -9.26 8.54 -2.63
C MET A 112 -9.90 9.84 -3.11
N GLU A 113 -10.29 9.87 -4.39
CA GLU A 113 -10.86 11.05 -5.04
C GLU A 113 -12.12 10.72 -5.85
N GLY A 114 -12.90 11.74 -6.19
CA GLY A 114 -14.03 11.62 -7.12
C GLY A 114 -15.03 10.51 -6.74
N ILE A 115 -15.28 9.60 -7.68
CA ILE A 115 -16.24 8.49 -7.52
C ILE A 115 -15.77 7.49 -6.47
N GLU A 116 -14.46 7.20 -6.41
CA GLU A 116 -13.90 6.28 -5.42
C GLU A 116 -14.19 6.79 -4.00
N TRP A 117 -13.93 8.07 -3.73
CA TRP A 117 -14.25 8.68 -2.44
C TRP A 117 -15.74 8.56 -2.10
N ARG A 118 -16.64 8.84 -3.05
CA ARG A 118 -18.09 8.75 -2.83
C ARG A 118 -18.51 7.33 -2.45
N ILE A 119 -18.01 6.33 -3.18
CA ILE A 119 -18.38 4.93 -2.98
C ILE A 119 -17.77 4.38 -1.69
N VAL A 120 -16.47 4.57 -1.47
CA VAL A 120 -15.74 3.92 -0.37
C VAL A 120 -16.03 4.58 0.98
N THR A 121 -16.14 5.92 1.00
CA THR A 121 -16.37 6.66 2.25
C THR A 121 -17.85 6.91 2.53
N GLY A 122 -18.74 6.68 1.57
CA GLY A 122 -20.15 7.06 1.68
C GLY A 122 -20.36 8.57 1.65
N CYS A 123 -19.55 9.29 0.85
CA CYS A 123 -19.52 10.75 0.79
C CYS A 123 -19.20 11.43 2.13
N ASP A 124 -18.31 10.85 2.94
CA ASP A 124 -17.98 11.37 4.28
C ASP A 124 -17.23 12.72 4.20
N PRO A 125 -17.86 13.84 4.62
CA PRO A 125 -17.27 15.17 4.51
C PRO A 125 -16.05 15.39 5.41
N LYS A 126 -15.79 14.51 6.40
CA LYS A 126 -14.57 14.59 7.23
C LYS A 126 -13.34 14.07 6.50
N ASN A 127 -13.54 13.11 5.59
CA ASN A 127 -12.49 12.39 4.89
C ASN A 127 -12.36 12.83 3.43
N THR A 128 -12.43 14.14 3.18
CA THR A 128 -12.17 14.74 1.86
C THR A 128 -10.74 14.46 1.37
N ARG A 129 -10.44 14.83 0.13
CA ARG A 129 -9.12 14.65 -0.49
C ARG A 129 -8.00 15.19 0.42
N TRP A 130 -7.02 14.34 0.73
CA TRP A 130 -5.86 14.65 1.60
C TRP A 130 -6.22 15.14 3.01
N SER A 131 -7.39 14.75 3.53
CA SER A 131 -7.89 15.17 4.84
C SER A 131 -8.09 13.98 5.78
N TYR A 132 -7.85 14.21 7.08
CA TYR A 132 -8.11 13.27 8.16
C TYR A 132 -7.59 11.85 7.84
N HIS A 133 -8.43 10.83 7.74
CA HIS A 133 -7.98 9.47 7.43
C HIS A 133 -7.69 9.22 5.94
N ASN A 134 -8.11 10.12 5.05
CA ASN A 134 -7.96 9.99 3.61
C ASN A 134 -6.70 10.73 3.12
N GLY A 135 -5.53 10.24 3.53
CA GLY A 135 -4.23 10.77 3.11
C GLY A 135 -3.74 12.03 3.85
N GLY A 136 -4.36 12.38 4.99
CA GLY A 136 -3.89 13.47 5.84
C GLY A 136 -2.55 13.14 6.52
N SER A 137 -1.79 14.17 6.89
CA SER A 137 -0.57 14.04 7.69
C SER A 137 -0.88 14.08 9.20
N TRP A 138 -0.36 13.10 9.94
CA TRP A 138 -0.64 12.88 11.36
C TRP A 138 0.69 12.91 12.15
N PRO A 139 1.00 14.02 12.86
CA PRO A 139 2.26 14.16 13.60
C PRO A 139 2.48 13.09 14.68
N GLY A 140 1.40 12.53 15.24
CA GLY A 140 1.49 11.43 16.21
C GLY A 140 2.11 10.15 15.67
N GLN A 141 2.26 10.00 14.34
CA GLN A 141 2.92 8.85 13.73
C GLN A 141 4.45 8.96 13.75
N LEU A 142 5.00 10.15 13.97
CA LEU A 142 6.45 10.38 13.97
C LEU A 142 7.16 9.46 14.96
N SER A 143 6.55 9.16 16.12
CA SER A 143 7.13 8.28 17.13
C SER A 143 7.40 6.84 16.65
N PHE A 144 6.84 6.43 15.51
CA PHE A 144 7.09 5.11 14.92
C PHE A 144 8.20 5.10 13.86
N LEU A 145 8.70 6.28 13.44
CA LEU A 145 9.84 6.41 12.52
C LEU A 145 11.16 6.80 13.22
N VAL A 146 11.11 7.22 14.49
CA VAL A 146 12.29 7.51 15.33
C VAL A 146 12.74 6.31 16.15
#